data_AF-A0A923YR51-F1
#
_entry.id   AF-A0A923YR51-F1
#
_cell.length_a   1.000
_cell.length_b   1.000
_cell.length_c   1.000
_cell.angle_alpha   90.00
_cell.angle_beta   90.00
_cell.angle_gamma   90.00
#
_symmetry.space_group_name_H-M   'P 1'
#
loop_
_entity.id
_entity.type
_entity.pdbx_description
1 polymer ?
#
loop_
_entity_poly.entity_id
_entity_poly.type
_entity_poly.pdbx_seq_one_letter_code
_entity_poly.pdbx_strand_id
1 'polypeptide(L)'
;MTIFQWFLVFLTIQVIHFLGTWKLYQKAGRKSWEAAIPVYNAIILMKIINRPTWYTFLLFLPVINLLIFPVIWVETLRSFGKNSTL
;
A
#
# COMPACT_ATOMS: atom_id res chain seq x y z
N MET A 1 25.22 -2.89 -11.67
CA MET A 1 24.53 -1.90 -10.82
C MET A 1 25.19 -1.91 -9.44
N THR A 2 25.71 -0.78 -8.97
CA THR A 2 26.32 -0.67 -7.63
C THR A 2 25.24 -0.57 -6.55
N ILE A 3 25.61 -0.83 -5.29
CA ILE A 3 24.70 -0.70 -4.13
C ILE A 3 24.08 0.72 -4.08
N PHE A 4 24.87 1.74 -4.42
CA PHE A 4 24.41 3.12 -4.51
C PHE A 4 23.31 3.32 -5.57
N GLN A 5 23.46 2.71 -6.75
CA GLN A 5 22.44 2.77 -7.80
C GLN A 5 21.15 2.07 -7.37
N TRP A 6 21.25 0.92 -6.71
CA TRP A 6 20.08 0.22 -6.14
C TRP A 6 19.36 1.05 -5.08
N PHE A 7 20.11 1.74 -4.22
CA PHE A 7 19.55 2.64 -3.22
C PHE A 7 18.79 3.81 -3.86
N LEU A 8 19.34 4.42 -4.91
CA LEU A 8 18.66 5.48 -5.66
C LEU A 8 17.36 4.99 -6.30
N VAL A 9 17.39 3.81 -6.96
CA VAL A 9 16.19 3.21 -7.55
C VAL A 9 15.11 2.96 -6.49
N PHE A 10 15.48 2.39 -5.35
CA PHE A 10 14.57 2.17 -4.23
C PHE A 10 13.93 3.49 -3.76
N LEU A 11 14.73 4.55 -3.62
CA LEU A 11 14.25 5.85 -3.16
C LEU A 11 13.28 6.49 -4.16
N THR A 12 13.58 6.43 -5.45
CA THR A 12 12.67 6.89 -6.51
C THR A 12 11.34 6.16 -6.48
N ILE A 13 11.35 4.84 -6.36
CA ILE A 13 10.12 4.03 -6.26
C ILE A 13 9.31 4.44 -5.02
N GLN A 14 9.96 4.66 -3.87
CA GLN A 14 9.26 5.10 -2.66
C GLN A 14 8.60 6.48 -2.83
N VAL A 15 9.28 7.43 -3.46
CA VAL A 15 8.72 8.77 -3.71
C VAL A 15 7.48 8.66 -4.61
N ILE A 16 7.56 7.90 -5.69
CA ILE A 16 6.42 7.70 -6.61
C ILE A 16 5.24 7.04 -5.87
N HIS A 17 5.52 5.97 -5.11
CA HIS A 17 4.51 5.27 -4.34
C HIS A 17 3.83 6.18 -3.30
N PHE A 18 4.61 6.98 -2.58
CA PHE A 18 4.12 7.95 -1.61
C PHE A 18 3.22 9.00 -2.27
N LEU A 19 3.64 9.57 -3.40
CA LEU A 19 2.85 10.56 -4.14
C LEU A 19 1.50 10.00 -4.64
N GLY A 20 1.44 8.70 -4.93
CA GLY A 20 0.19 8.02 -5.29
C GLY A 20 -0.75 7.75 -4.09
N THR A 21 -0.20 7.52 -2.90
CA THR A 21 -0.96 6.99 -1.75
C THR A 21 -1.26 8.03 -0.67
N TRP A 22 -0.45 9.07 -0.48
CA TRP A 22 -0.60 10.05 0.61
C TRP A 22 -1.98 10.72 0.73
N LYS A 23 -2.66 11.00 -0.39
CA LYS A 23 -4.03 11.56 -0.40
C LYS A 23 -5.08 10.55 0.06
N LEU A 24 -4.86 9.26 -0.21
CA LEU A 24 -5.71 8.16 0.27
C LEU A 24 -5.73 8.14 1.80
N TYR A 25 -4.56 8.29 2.40
CA TYR A 25 -4.38 8.30 3.85
C TYR A 25 -5.06 9.50 4.50
N GLN A 26 -4.85 10.70 3.94
CA GLN A 26 -5.54 11.90 4.41
C GLN A 26 -7.06 11.75 4.34
N LYS A 27 -7.59 11.19 3.23
CA LYS A 27 -9.02 10.91 3.08
C LYS A 27 -9.55 9.87 4.09
N ALA A 28 -8.71 8.94 4.52
CA ALA A 28 -9.03 7.97 5.56
C ALA A 28 -8.83 8.49 7.00
N GLY A 29 -8.60 9.81 7.18
CA GLY A 29 -8.34 10.40 8.49
C GLY A 29 -6.99 10.03 9.11
N ARG A 30 -6.04 9.57 8.27
CA ARG A 30 -4.69 9.14 8.65
C ARG A 30 -3.66 10.22 8.34
N LYS A 31 -2.49 10.15 9.01
CA LYS A 31 -1.40 11.10 8.73
C LYS A 31 -0.74 10.71 7.40
N SER A 32 -0.40 11.70 6.57
CA SER A 32 0.18 11.46 5.24
C SER A 32 1.50 10.69 5.31
N TRP A 33 2.36 10.99 6.28
CA TRP A 33 3.66 10.32 6.46
C TRP A 33 3.54 8.80 6.69
N GLU A 34 2.38 8.31 7.14
CA GLU A 34 2.17 6.87 7.35
C GLU A 34 2.28 6.09 6.03
N ALA A 35 2.02 6.75 4.89
CA ALA A 35 2.17 6.18 3.55
C ALA A 35 3.62 6.12 3.03
N ALA A 36 4.57 6.82 3.68
CA ALA A 36 5.96 6.94 3.21
C ALA A 36 6.84 5.75 3.61
N ILE A 37 6.49 5.08 4.70
CA ILE A 37 7.28 3.97 5.25
C ILE A 37 6.71 2.67 4.67
N PRO A 38 7.42 1.91 3.83
CA PRO A 38 6.84 0.81 3.04
C PRO A 38 6.06 -0.24 3.84
N VAL A 39 6.63 -0.75 4.94
CA VAL A 39 5.96 -1.76 5.78
C VAL A 39 4.81 -1.15 6.57
N TYR A 40 5.03 0.02 7.16
CA TYR A 40 4.03 0.70 7.99
C TYR A 40 2.82 1.15 7.15
N ASN A 41 3.06 1.65 5.93
CA ASN A 41 2.04 1.88 4.92
C ASN A 41 1.16 0.64 4.73
N ALA A 42 1.74 -0.53 4.46
CA ALA A 42 0.95 -1.74 4.27
C ALA A 42 0.10 -2.10 5.51
N ILE A 43 0.65 -1.93 6.74
CA ILE A 43 -0.10 -2.18 7.99
C ILE A 43 -1.28 -1.21 8.14
N ILE A 44 -1.06 0.08 7.88
CA ILE A 44 -2.09 1.10 8.02
C ILE A 44 -3.14 0.95 6.92
N LEU A 45 -2.75 0.58 5.70
CA LEU A 45 -3.68 0.25 4.63
C LEU A 45 -4.63 -0.88 5.06
N MET A 46 -4.13 -1.96 5.68
CA MET A 46 -4.99 -3.01 6.23
C MET A 46 -6.00 -2.48 7.25
N LYS A 47 -5.58 -1.54 8.11
CA LYS A 47 -6.49 -0.88 9.06
C LYS A 47 -7.53 -0.01 8.37
N ILE A 48 -7.16 0.71 7.30
CA ILE A 48 -8.08 1.56 6.52
C ILE A 48 -9.18 0.70 5.88
N ILE A 49 -8.80 -0.45 5.30
CA ILE A 49 -9.75 -1.35 4.63
C ILE A 49 -10.42 -2.37 5.57
N ASN A 50 -10.25 -2.20 6.88
CA ASN A 50 -10.78 -3.09 7.92
C ASN A 50 -10.45 -4.58 7.69
N ARG A 51 -9.19 -4.86 7.35
CA ARG A 51 -8.63 -6.21 7.22
C ARG A 51 -7.60 -6.48 8.32
N PRO A 52 -7.36 -7.75 8.66
CA PRO A 52 -6.35 -8.10 9.66
C PRO A 52 -4.97 -7.59 9.25
N THR A 53 -4.24 -6.96 10.16
CA THR A 53 -2.89 -6.41 9.87
C THR A 53 -1.87 -7.49 9.49
N TRP A 54 -2.14 -8.76 9.83
CA TRP A 54 -1.29 -9.89 9.42
C TRP A 54 -1.29 -10.12 7.90
N TYR A 55 -2.28 -9.60 7.15
CA TYR A 55 -2.27 -9.63 5.68
C TYR A 55 -1.05 -8.88 5.12
N THR A 56 -0.48 -7.93 5.86
CA THR A 56 0.77 -7.29 5.47
C THR A 56 1.92 -8.29 5.32
N PHE A 57 1.96 -9.36 6.13
CA PHE A 57 2.96 -10.41 5.97
C PHE A 57 2.80 -11.16 4.65
N LEU A 58 1.56 -11.40 4.22
CA LEU A 58 1.27 -12.10 2.96
C LEU A 58 1.76 -11.34 1.72
N LEU A 59 1.88 -10.01 1.79
CA LEU A 59 2.44 -9.19 0.70
C LEU A 59 3.92 -9.49 0.42
N PHE A 60 4.63 -10.07 1.38
CA PHE A 60 6.04 -10.44 1.24
C PHE A 60 6.25 -11.90 0.87
N LEU A 61 5.19 -12.72 0.84
CA LEU A 61 5.27 -14.11 0.41
C LEU A 61 5.15 -14.21 -1.11
N PRO A 62 6.11 -14.84 -1.80
CA PRO A 62 6.03 -15.03 -3.25
C PRO A 62 4.80 -15.86 -3.61
N VAL A 63 4.26 -15.66 -4.82
CA VAL A 63 3.01 -16.26 -5.33
C VAL A 63 1.75 -15.75 -4.62
N ILE A 64 1.71 -15.80 -3.29
CA ILE A 64 0.57 -15.33 -2.49
C ILE A 64 0.39 -13.82 -2.65
N ASN A 65 1.49 -13.05 -2.70
CA ASN A 65 1.44 -11.62 -2.91
C ASN A 65 0.73 -11.23 -4.22
N LEU A 66 0.90 -12.00 -5.30
CA LEU A 66 0.27 -11.75 -6.59
C LEU A 66 -1.25 -11.91 -6.52
N LEU A 67 -1.74 -12.84 -5.70
CA LEU A 67 -3.17 -13.05 -5.49
C LEU A 67 -3.77 -12.00 -4.56
N ILE A 68 -3.05 -11.60 -3.52
CA ILE A 68 -3.57 -10.69 -2.49
C ILE A 68 -3.56 -9.23 -2.94
N PHE A 69 -2.65 -8.84 -3.84
CA PHE A 69 -2.56 -7.47 -4.36
C PHE A 69 -3.88 -6.99 -4.98
N PRO A 70 -4.47 -7.69 -5.97
CA PRO A 70 -5.77 -7.30 -6.54
C PRO A 70 -6.88 -7.25 -5.49
N VAL A 71 -6.89 -8.20 -4.56
CA VAL A 71 -7.89 -8.23 -3.47
C VAL A 71 -7.79 -6.97 -2.61
N ILE A 72 -6.59 -6.59 -2.18
CA ILE A 72 -6.36 -5.37 -1.37
C ILE A 72 -6.80 -4.13 -2.13
N TRP A 73 -6.52 -4.03 -3.44
CA TRP A 73 -6.96 -2.89 -4.24
C TRP A 73 -8.47 -2.80 -4.38
N VAL A 74 -9.15 -3.92 -4.64
CA VAL A 74 -10.62 -3.99 -4.68
C VAL A 74 -11.22 -3.61 -3.32
N GLU A 75 -10.69 -4.13 -2.22
CA GLU A 75 -11.14 -3.77 -0.88
C GLU A 75 -10.87 -2.30 -0.53
N THR A 76 -9.76 -1.75 -1.02
CA THR A 76 -9.47 -0.32 -0.91
C THR A 76 -10.54 0.49 -1.62
N LEU A 77 -10.82 0.19 -2.89
CA LEU A 77 -11.87 0.86 -3.67
C LEU A 77 -13.23 0.78 -2.95
N ARG A 78 -13.61 -0.40 -2.46
CA ARG A 78 -14.86 -0.61 -1.72
C ARG A 78 -14.93 0.22 -0.45
N SER A 79 -13.82 0.34 0.28
CA SER A 79 -13.72 1.16 1.50
C SER A 79 -13.90 2.66 1.23
N PHE A 80 -13.63 3.11 0.00
CA PHE A 80 -13.90 4.47 -0.46
C PHE A 80 -15.22 4.60 -1.25
N GLY A 81 -16.14 3.64 -1.09
CA GLY A 81 -17.48 3.66 -1.69
C GLY A 81 -17.52 3.37 -3.19
N LYS A 82 -16.43 2.86 -3.78
CA LYS A 82 -16.36 2.49 -5.20
C LYS A 82 -16.80 1.04 -5.39
N ASN A 83 -18.12 0.82 -5.34
CA ASN A 83 -18.75 -0.50 -5.41
C ASN A 83 -19.41 -0.81 -6.76
N SER A 84 -19.19 0.02 -7.80
CA SER A 84 -19.79 -0.20 -9.12
C SER A 84 -19.23 -1.46 -9.78
N THR A 85 -20.11 -2.30 -10.31
CA THR A 85 -19.78 -3.55 -11.03
C THR A 85 -20.05 -3.46 -12.53
N LEU A 86 -20.38 -2.26 -13.02
CA LEU A 86 -20.69 -1.93 -14.41
C LEU A 86 -19.46 -1.49 -15.19
#